data_AF-A0A9D7S093-F1
#
_entry.id   AF-A0A9D7S093-F1
#
_cell.length_a   1.000
_cell.length_b   1.000
_cell.length_c   1.000
_cell.angle_alpha   90.00
_cell.angle_beta   90.00
_cell.angle_gamma   90.00
#
_symmetry.space_group_name_H-M   'P 1'
#
loop_
_entity.id
_entity.type
_entity.pdbx_description
1 polymer ?
#
loop_
_entity_poly.entity_id
_entity_poly.type
_entity_poly.pdbx_seq_one_letter_code
_entity_poly.pdbx_strand_id
1 'polypeptide(L)'
;MTRAHLFRMEATTNPTAFTAAPAREGVARSYAVPLVVAVTGHRDLVPAELPLIREKVRECLLGLRNDYPGRLVAVMSALADGADRLVAHLALELGMPLTVVLPMPRALYEADFSAESLNEFAHLCQAAGDVFELPLTKGNSAEAVTAQDRARALQYASVGVFLCAHCHVLLALWDGKDNGQLGGTGQVVRFHHDDVMPDYAPPTSVSLLSLTDDESDLVYHVVCSRDRQGGEPAPGLTPMSSFWFTRDTENPRSSEMPERHRRVFVYANEFSREAQSFAAVIDRERASLLAGAPARSLPSGLADIDQAFCAADWLAIRYQKRVALALKAGHLCALIAAAGYLSYTDLHSTPTMIALILLMMLAAVGINWLAVRGAWHRKYLDYRTLAEGLRVQFYWAAAGVTSGNVTKFAHDNCLQMRDVELGWIRNVMRVAGTECDVAPSLTPEGLAFVRREWIGDNERGQLGYYQRRSAQRSRETELTRRIGRIGIATTVGALIALLFIGPWLSAQWRTPIVYLMGVVLLLVGVRQSYATSRAESELIRQYEFMHRIFRNARRRVDEADSDAERRRILKLLGDSALEEHAEWILIHRERGIEEEEGLRLG
;
A
#
# COMPACT_ATOMS: atom_id res chain seq x y z
N MET A 1 -3.59 54.81 -9.70
CA MET A 1 -4.91 54.40 -10.26
C MET A 1 -4.75 52.98 -10.79
N THR A 2 -4.53 51.98 -9.93
CA THR A 2 -5.52 51.27 -9.08
C THR A 2 -6.54 50.49 -9.92
N ARG A 3 -6.27 49.20 -10.16
CA ARG A 3 -7.31 48.19 -10.27
C ARG A 3 -6.78 46.86 -9.76
N ALA A 4 -6.99 46.66 -8.46
CA ALA A 4 -6.86 45.39 -7.78
C ALA A 4 -7.96 44.45 -8.30
N HIS A 5 -7.57 43.31 -8.87
CA HIS A 5 -8.47 42.17 -9.02
C HIS A 5 -8.25 41.25 -7.81
N LEU A 6 -9.09 41.46 -6.80
CA LEU A 6 -9.35 40.53 -5.72
C LEU A 6 -9.86 39.21 -6.33
N PHE A 7 -8.99 38.20 -6.40
CA PHE A 7 -9.41 36.82 -6.56
C PHE A 7 -10.03 36.41 -5.23
N ARG A 8 -11.36 36.48 -5.18
CA ARG A 8 -12.16 35.92 -4.10
C ARG A 8 -11.96 34.41 -4.16
N MET A 9 -11.22 33.84 -3.20
CA MET A 9 -11.21 32.40 -2.96
C MET A 9 -12.64 31.98 -2.68
N GLU A 10 -13.31 31.43 -3.68
CA GLU A 10 -14.49 30.60 -3.43
C GLU A 10 -13.99 29.43 -2.59
N ALA A 11 -14.63 29.25 -1.43
CA ALA A 11 -14.41 28.10 -0.57
C ALA A 11 -14.73 26.85 -1.40
N THR A 12 -13.69 26.25 -1.98
CA THR A 12 -13.75 24.92 -2.55
C THR A 12 -14.31 24.03 -1.46
N THR A 13 -15.50 23.50 -1.71
CA THR A 13 -16.15 22.44 -0.93
C THR A 13 -15.09 21.52 -0.36
N ASN A 14 -14.95 21.55 0.97
CA ASN A 14 -14.01 20.73 1.71
C ASN A 14 -14.20 19.29 1.21
N PRO A 15 -13.22 18.66 0.52
CA PRO A 15 -13.34 17.26 0.20
C PRO A 15 -13.47 16.56 1.54
N THR A 16 -14.63 15.96 1.76
CA THR A 16 -14.95 15.24 2.98
C THR A 16 -13.83 14.27 3.26
N ALA A 17 -13.35 14.25 4.50
CA ALA A 17 -12.20 13.45 4.88
C ALA A 17 -12.45 11.97 4.53
N PHE A 18 -11.39 11.19 4.44
CA PHE A 18 -11.48 9.76 4.67
C PHE A 18 -11.97 9.61 6.13
N THR A 19 -13.29 9.61 6.32
CA THR A 19 -13.92 9.38 7.61
C THR A 19 -14.26 7.91 7.69
N ALA A 20 -13.61 7.22 8.62
CA ALA A 20 -13.89 5.84 9.03
C ALA A 20 -15.31 5.57 9.49
N ALA A 21 -16.06 6.64 9.78
CA ALA A 21 -17.45 6.52 10.14
C ALA A 21 -18.29 5.96 8.98
N PRO A 22 -19.26 5.06 9.24
CA PRO A 22 -20.36 4.87 8.32
C PRO A 22 -20.96 6.26 8.08
N ALA A 23 -20.94 6.69 6.81
CA ALA A 23 -21.34 8.03 6.39
C ALA A 23 -22.47 8.57 7.28
N ARG A 24 -22.22 9.69 7.97
CA ARG A 24 -23.33 10.58 8.34
C ARG A 24 -24.14 10.76 7.07
N GLU A 25 -25.42 10.38 7.10
CA GLU A 25 -26.28 10.33 5.93
C GLU A 25 -26.09 11.60 5.07
N GLY A 26 -25.64 11.42 3.82
CA GLY A 26 -25.47 12.50 2.84
C GLY A 26 -24.04 12.96 2.53
N VAL A 27 -23.00 12.44 3.20
CA VAL A 27 -21.59 12.77 2.86
C VAL A 27 -21.01 11.77 1.86
N ALA A 28 -20.52 12.26 0.72
CA ALA A 28 -19.81 11.44 -0.26
C ALA A 28 -18.52 10.85 0.35
N ARG A 29 -18.31 9.54 0.19
CA ARG A 29 -17.09 8.85 0.62
C ARG A 29 -15.92 9.35 -0.24
N SER A 30 -14.92 9.96 0.38
CA SER A 30 -13.69 10.35 -0.30
C SER A 30 -12.70 9.19 -0.31
N TYR A 31 -12.12 8.90 -1.47
CA TYR A 31 -11.04 7.91 -1.63
C TYR A 31 -9.64 8.55 -1.51
N ALA A 32 -9.54 9.75 -0.91
CA ALA A 32 -8.27 10.39 -0.65
C ALA A 32 -7.58 9.74 0.55
N VAL A 33 -6.51 8.97 0.34
CA VAL A 33 -5.75 8.37 1.45
C VAL A 33 -5.02 9.50 2.22
N PRO A 34 -5.23 9.62 3.54
CA PRO A 34 -4.59 10.66 4.33
C PRO A 34 -3.06 10.59 4.27
N LEU A 35 -2.40 11.75 4.24
CA LEU A 35 -0.99 11.93 4.56
C LEU A 35 -0.92 12.38 6.01
N VAL A 36 -0.66 11.42 6.89
CA VAL A 36 -0.65 11.63 8.35
C VAL A 36 0.68 12.17 8.82
N VAL A 37 0.64 13.32 9.49
CA VAL A 37 1.75 13.93 10.21
C VAL A 37 1.51 13.72 11.71
N ALA A 38 2.29 12.84 12.35
CA ALA A 38 2.21 12.67 13.80
C ALA A 38 3.11 13.70 14.49
N VAL A 39 2.74 14.10 15.71
CA VAL A 39 3.46 15.13 16.46
C VAL A 39 4.14 14.52 17.67
N THR A 40 5.37 14.94 17.92
CA THR A 40 6.06 14.76 19.19
C THR A 40 6.86 16.02 19.51
N GLY A 41 6.91 16.42 20.78
CA GLY A 41 7.73 17.57 21.13
C GLY A 41 7.78 17.89 22.61
N HIS A 42 8.54 18.93 22.93
CA HIS A 42 8.70 19.39 24.30
C HIS A 42 7.45 20.06 24.85
N ARG A 43 7.19 19.86 26.14
CA ARG A 43 6.06 20.49 26.85
C ARG A 43 6.35 21.93 27.26
N ASP A 44 7.62 22.22 27.48
CA ASP A 44 8.18 23.44 28.01
C ASP A 44 8.90 24.24 26.91
N LEU A 45 8.17 24.67 25.87
CA LEU A 45 8.73 25.48 24.78
C LEU A 45 9.01 26.92 25.21
N VAL A 46 10.11 27.51 24.72
CA VAL A 46 10.47 28.91 25.02
C VAL A 46 9.50 29.89 24.32
N PRO A 47 8.82 30.81 25.06
CA PRO A 47 7.83 31.72 24.48
C PRO A 47 8.34 32.59 23.33
N ALA A 48 9.61 33.00 23.37
CA ALA A 48 10.23 33.82 22.33
C ALA A 48 10.40 33.09 20.98
N GLU A 49 10.47 31.75 21.00
CA GLU A 49 10.64 30.94 19.79
C GLU A 49 9.30 30.56 19.13
N LEU A 50 8.18 30.65 19.88
CA LEU A 50 6.86 30.21 19.43
C LEU A 50 6.42 30.80 18.08
N PRO A 51 6.59 32.11 17.78
CA PRO A 51 6.15 32.66 16.50
C PRO A 51 6.83 31.98 15.30
N LEU A 52 8.14 31.76 15.38
CA LEU A 52 8.90 31.15 14.28
C LEU A 52 8.68 29.64 14.20
N ILE A 53 8.54 28.96 15.35
CA ILE A 53 8.11 27.55 15.38
C ILE A 53 6.76 27.38 14.66
N ARG A 54 5.78 28.26 14.94
CA ARG A 54 4.47 28.23 14.26
C ARG A 54 4.60 28.42 12.75
N GLU A 55 5.48 29.31 12.31
CA GLU A 55 5.76 29.52 10.89
C GLU A 55 6.34 28.26 10.24
N LYS A 56 7.34 27.62 10.87
CA LYS A 56 7.96 26.37 10.34
C LYS A 56 6.99 25.19 10.29
N VAL A 57 6.17 25.03 11.31
CA VAL A 57 5.11 24.01 11.30
C VAL A 57 4.11 24.30 10.17
N ARG A 58 3.69 25.55 10.01
CA ARG A 58 2.76 25.96 8.94
C ARG A 58 3.37 25.73 7.55
N GLU A 59 4.63 26.08 7.34
CA GLU A 59 5.37 25.83 6.09
C GLU A 59 5.40 24.33 5.75
N CYS A 60 5.73 23.48 6.72
CA CYS A 60 5.75 22.03 6.55
C CYS A 60 4.38 21.48 6.12
N LEU A 61 3.33 21.78 6.89
CA LEU A 61 1.98 21.27 6.64
C LEU A 61 1.41 21.76 5.30
N LEU A 62 1.63 23.03 4.96
CA LEU A 62 1.20 23.59 3.68
C LEU A 62 2.01 23.05 2.50
N GLY A 63 3.31 22.85 2.66
CA GLY A 63 4.19 22.24 1.66
C GLY A 63 3.69 20.85 1.28
N LEU A 64 3.47 19.99 2.29
CA LEU A 64 2.92 18.65 2.08
C LEU A 64 1.55 18.67 1.35
N ARG A 65 0.68 19.62 1.69
CA ARG A 65 -0.64 19.74 1.04
C ARG A 65 -0.52 20.16 -0.42
N ASN A 66 0.39 21.08 -0.72
CA ASN A 66 0.58 21.62 -2.07
C ASN A 66 1.27 20.60 -2.99
N ASP A 67 2.23 19.86 -2.46
CA ASP A 67 3.00 18.87 -3.23
C ASP A 67 2.19 17.59 -3.52
N TYR A 68 1.26 17.24 -2.63
CA TYR A 68 0.44 16.02 -2.73
C TYR A 68 -1.07 16.31 -2.72
N PRO A 69 -1.60 17.05 -3.71
CA PRO A 69 -2.99 17.56 -3.70
C PRO A 69 -4.08 16.50 -3.86
N GLY A 70 -3.69 15.27 -4.22
CA GLY A 70 -4.60 14.12 -4.25
C GLY A 70 -4.80 13.46 -2.89
N ARG A 71 -4.05 13.88 -1.88
CA ARG A 71 -4.11 13.36 -0.51
C ARG A 71 -4.63 14.45 0.43
N LEU A 72 -5.19 14.00 1.54
CA LEU A 72 -5.60 14.87 2.63
C LEU A 72 -4.48 14.90 3.68
N VAL A 73 -3.86 16.05 3.93
CA VAL A 73 -2.91 16.16 5.05
C VAL A 73 -3.70 16.19 6.36
N ALA A 74 -3.42 15.25 7.25
CA ALA A 74 -4.05 15.11 8.56
C ALA A 74 -2.99 15.08 9.66
N VAL A 75 -3.34 15.59 10.84
CA VAL A 75 -2.45 15.66 12.00
C VAL A 75 -2.88 14.65 13.05
N MET A 76 -1.93 13.92 13.62
CA MET A 76 -2.13 12.98 14.71
C MET A 76 -1.34 13.41 15.95
N SER A 77 -1.96 13.51 17.11
CA SER A 77 -1.28 14.00 18.33
C SER A 77 -1.84 13.37 19.61
N ALA A 78 -1.00 13.29 20.64
CA ALA A 78 -1.41 12.88 21.98
C ALA A 78 -1.95 14.03 22.84
N LEU A 79 -1.91 15.27 22.33
CA LEU A 79 -2.37 16.51 22.99
C LEU A 79 -1.67 16.83 24.33
N ALA A 80 -0.43 16.38 24.50
CA ALA A 80 0.40 16.83 25.61
C ALA A 80 0.56 18.37 25.60
N ASP A 81 0.78 18.98 26.76
CA ASP A 81 1.07 20.42 26.82
C ASP A 81 2.25 20.80 25.91
N GLY A 82 2.28 22.03 25.41
CA GLY A 82 3.36 22.55 24.59
C GLY A 82 3.22 22.21 23.11
N ALA A 83 4.23 21.53 22.55
CA ALA A 83 4.37 21.28 21.12
C ALA A 83 3.15 20.61 20.47
N ASP A 84 2.64 19.54 21.09
CA ASP A 84 1.49 18.77 20.59
C ASP A 84 0.26 19.66 20.36
N ARG A 85 -0.11 20.48 21.35
CA ARG A 85 -1.25 21.41 21.24
C ARG A 85 -1.01 22.55 20.27
N LEU A 86 0.22 23.08 20.21
CA LEU A 86 0.57 24.11 19.23
C LEU A 86 0.32 23.62 17.79
N VAL A 87 0.74 22.39 17.48
CA VAL A 87 0.53 21.81 16.15
C VAL A 87 -0.96 21.48 15.95
N ALA A 88 -1.65 20.95 16.96
CA ALA A 88 -3.09 20.67 16.88
C ALA A 88 -3.92 21.91 16.55
N HIS A 89 -3.66 23.05 17.21
CA HIS A 89 -4.31 24.33 16.88
C HIS A 89 -4.00 24.77 15.45
N LEU A 90 -2.74 24.70 15.02
CA LEU A 90 -2.36 25.05 13.64
C LEU A 90 -3.05 24.16 12.60
N ALA A 91 -3.20 22.87 12.88
CA ALA A 91 -3.91 21.95 12.00
C ALA A 91 -5.37 22.40 11.80
N LEU A 92 -6.06 22.69 12.91
CA LEU A 92 -7.44 23.18 12.88
C LEU A 92 -7.58 24.54 12.17
N GLU A 93 -6.66 25.49 12.43
CA GLU A 93 -6.60 26.78 11.74
C GLU A 93 -6.42 26.62 10.21
N LEU A 94 -5.70 25.58 9.78
CA LEU A 94 -5.44 25.28 8.38
C LEU A 94 -6.54 24.42 7.73
N GLY A 95 -7.57 24.04 8.49
CA GLY A 95 -8.66 23.15 8.04
C GLY A 95 -8.21 21.70 7.84
N MET A 96 -7.13 21.28 8.49
CA MET A 96 -6.61 19.91 8.42
C MET A 96 -7.27 19.06 9.51
N PRO A 97 -7.71 17.82 9.20
CA PRO A 97 -8.26 16.93 10.20
C PRO A 97 -7.26 16.64 11.32
N LEU A 98 -7.76 16.61 12.56
CA LEU A 98 -7.03 16.24 13.75
C LEU A 98 -7.53 14.89 14.27
N THR A 99 -6.63 13.93 14.42
CA THR A 99 -6.86 12.66 15.10
C THR A 99 -6.11 12.66 16.43
N VAL A 100 -6.83 12.45 17.52
CA VAL A 100 -6.27 12.45 18.88
C VAL A 100 -6.07 11.02 19.33
N VAL A 101 -4.87 10.68 19.80
CA VAL A 101 -4.56 9.36 20.37
C VAL A 101 -4.09 9.56 21.80
N LEU A 102 -4.95 9.24 22.77
CA LEU A 102 -4.64 9.38 24.18
C LEU A 102 -3.79 8.19 24.65
N PRO A 103 -2.73 8.43 25.45
CA PRO A 103 -1.83 7.36 25.90
C PRO A 103 -2.49 6.34 26.83
N MET A 104 -3.61 6.71 27.43
CA MET A 104 -4.34 5.94 28.42
C MET A 104 -5.79 6.41 28.45
N PRO A 105 -6.69 5.72 29.18
CA PRO A 105 -8.06 6.17 29.34
C PRO A 105 -8.16 7.64 29.76
N ARG A 106 -9.10 8.37 29.16
CA ARG A 106 -9.16 9.84 29.26
C ARG A 106 -9.14 10.35 30.71
N ALA A 107 -9.89 9.69 31.59
CA ALA A 107 -9.95 10.06 33.01
C ALA A 107 -8.59 9.99 33.73
N LEU A 108 -7.70 9.07 33.33
CA LEU A 108 -6.35 8.98 33.89
C LEU A 108 -5.40 10.03 33.29
N TYR A 109 -5.62 10.41 32.03
CA TYR A 109 -4.78 11.38 31.34
C TYR A 109 -5.09 12.81 31.75
N GLU A 110 -6.37 13.13 31.97
CA GLU A 110 -6.80 14.45 32.45
C GLU A 110 -6.17 14.84 33.80
N ALA A 111 -5.78 13.85 34.62
CA ALA A 111 -5.07 14.09 35.87
C ALA A 111 -3.66 14.71 35.70
N ASP A 112 -3.08 14.71 34.49
CA ASP A 112 -1.77 15.32 34.22
C ASP A 112 -1.83 16.83 33.96
N PHE A 113 -3.03 17.41 33.85
CA PHE A 113 -3.22 18.77 33.38
C PHE A 113 -3.69 19.72 34.48
N SER A 114 -3.25 20.99 34.40
CA SER A 114 -3.84 22.07 35.20
C SER A 114 -5.29 22.35 34.75
N ALA A 115 -6.06 23.08 35.56
CA ALA A 115 -7.44 23.43 35.21
C ALA A 115 -7.54 24.22 33.89
N GLU A 116 -6.59 25.12 33.62
CA GLU A 116 -6.52 25.88 32.37
C GLU A 116 -6.18 24.97 31.18
N SER A 117 -5.20 24.08 31.38
CA SER A 117 -4.77 23.11 30.38
C SER A 117 -5.88 22.10 30.04
N LEU A 118 -6.73 21.73 31.00
CA LEU A 118 -7.88 20.85 30.77
C LEU A 118 -8.93 21.44 29.84
N ASN A 119 -9.20 22.75 29.95
CA ASN A 119 -10.18 23.41 29.08
C ASN A 119 -9.72 23.39 27.62
N GLU A 120 -8.43 23.66 27.39
CA GLU A 120 -7.83 23.61 26.06
C GLU A 120 -7.84 22.17 25.51
N PHE A 121 -7.43 21.19 26.32
CA PHE A 121 -7.48 19.77 25.95
C PHE A 121 -8.89 19.33 25.56
N ALA A 122 -9.90 19.68 26.36
CA ALA A 122 -11.28 19.32 26.09
C ALA A 122 -11.80 19.97 24.78
N HIS A 123 -11.43 21.23 24.52
CA HIS A 123 -11.77 21.91 23.27
C HIS A 123 -11.14 21.23 22.05
N LEU A 124 -9.84 20.87 22.12
CA LEU A 124 -9.15 20.18 21.04
C LEU A 124 -9.73 18.77 20.78
N CYS A 125 -10.03 18.01 21.85
CA CYS A 125 -10.72 16.73 21.74
C CYS A 125 -12.11 16.86 21.08
N GLN A 126 -12.84 17.95 21.35
CA GLN A 126 -14.14 18.19 20.73
C GLN A 126 -14.03 18.59 19.24
N ALA A 127 -12.96 19.29 18.88
CA ALA A 127 -12.68 19.70 17.51
C ALA A 127 -12.06 18.60 16.64
N ALA A 128 -11.48 17.57 17.27
CA ALA A 128 -10.89 16.42 16.59
C ALA A 128 -11.93 15.63 15.78
N GLY A 129 -11.51 15.10 14.63
CA GLY A 129 -12.34 14.20 13.83
C GLY A 129 -12.54 12.85 14.51
N ASP A 130 -11.46 12.34 15.10
CA ASP A 130 -11.42 11.07 15.81
C ASP A 130 -10.62 11.20 17.11
N VAL A 131 -11.08 10.50 18.15
CA VAL A 131 -10.40 10.42 19.45
C VAL A 131 -10.31 8.96 19.86
N PHE A 132 -9.09 8.45 19.99
CA PHE A 132 -8.80 7.09 20.40
C PHE A 132 -8.16 7.06 21.78
N GLU A 133 -8.62 6.15 22.63
CA GLU A 133 -8.02 5.88 23.94
C GLU A 133 -7.24 4.58 23.85
N LEU A 134 -5.91 4.63 23.96
CA LEU A 134 -5.12 3.41 23.99
C LEU A 134 -5.41 2.60 25.26
N PRO A 135 -5.54 1.27 25.16
CA PRO A 135 -5.71 0.42 26.32
C PRO A 135 -4.45 0.44 27.18
N LEU A 136 -4.61 0.13 28.47
CA LEU A 136 -3.46 0.00 29.35
C LEU A 136 -2.51 -1.08 28.82
N THR A 137 -1.22 -0.73 28.69
CA THR A 137 -0.16 -1.68 28.32
C THR A 137 -0.26 -3.00 29.09
N LYS A 138 0.03 -4.13 28.42
CA LYS A 138 -0.09 -5.48 29.00
C LYS A 138 0.62 -5.60 30.36
N GLY A 139 -0.11 -6.08 31.37
CA GLY A 139 0.39 -6.26 32.73
C GLY A 139 0.37 -4.99 33.59
N ASN A 140 -0.12 -3.88 33.05
CA ASN A 140 -0.29 -2.62 33.78
C ASN A 140 -1.74 -2.48 34.27
N SER A 141 -1.96 -1.72 35.34
CA SER A 141 -3.29 -1.44 35.91
C SER A 141 -3.50 0.05 36.12
N ALA A 142 -4.76 0.47 36.30
CA ALA A 142 -5.10 1.88 36.52
C ALA A 142 -4.46 2.42 37.82
N GLU A 143 -4.39 1.58 38.85
CA GLU A 143 -3.74 1.90 40.13
C GLU A 143 -2.23 2.07 39.94
N ALA A 144 -1.58 1.17 39.20
CA ALA A 144 -0.15 1.26 38.92
C ALA A 144 0.18 2.52 38.11
N VAL A 145 -0.61 2.86 37.09
CA VAL A 145 -0.45 4.09 36.29
C VAL A 145 -0.61 5.37 37.13
N THR A 146 -1.38 5.32 38.20
CA THR A 146 -1.57 6.45 39.11
C THR A 146 -0.45 6.54 40.16
N ALA A 147 0.05 5.40 40.63
CA ALA A 147 0.98 5.33 41.77
C ALA A 147 2.46 5.18 41.38
N GLN A 148 2.77 4.76 40.15
CA GLN A 148 4.13 4.42 39.72
C GLN A 148 4.51 5.16 38.43
N ASP A 149 5.50 6.04 38.52
CA ASP A 149 6.01 6.82 37.39
C ASP A 149 6.41 5.93 36.21
N ARG A 150 7.02 4.77 36.48
CA ARG A 150 7.45 3.83 35.45
C ARG A 150 6.28 3.22 34.68
N ALA A 151 5.19 2.88 35.38
CA ALA A 151 3.98 2.33 34.79
C ALA A 151 3.26 3.39 33.93
N ARG A 152 3.30 4.65 34.36
CA ARG A 152 2.80 5.80 33.59
C ARG A 152 3.66 6.06 32.35
N ALA A 153 4.98 6.01 32.48
CA ALA A 153 5.92 6.18 31.37
C ALA A 153 5.77 5.10 30.28
N LEU A 154 5.36 3.87 30.62
CA LEU A 154 5.02 2.84 29.63
C LEU A 154 3.86 3.26 28.71
N GLN A 155 2.86 3.97 29.24
CA GLN A 155 1.73 4.46 28.44
C GLN A 155 2.19 5.54 27.45
N TYR A 156 3.09 6.44 27.90
CA TYR A 156 3.71 7.44 27.03
C TYR A 156 4.59 6.83 25.94
N ALA A 157 5.35 5.77 26.26
CA ALA A 157 6.07 5.01 25.25
C ALA A 157 5.12 4.32 24.26
N SER A 158 4.00 3.76 24.76
CA SER A 158 3.00 3.09 23.94
C SER A 158 2.36 4.03 22.91
N VAL A 159 1.97 5.24 23.31
CA VAL A 159 1.45 6.23 22.36
C VAL A 159 2.52 6.70 21.38
N GLY A 160 3.77 6.88 21.82
CA GLY A 160 4.87 7.21 20.92
C GLY A 160 5.07 6.16 19.84
N VAL A 161 5.06 4.88 20.21
CA VAL A 161 5.11 3.75 19.27
C VAL A 161 3.93 3.76 18.30
N PHE A 162 2.72 3.97 18.81
CA PHE A 162 1.51 4.03 17.99
C PHE A 162 1.56 5.18 16.98
N LEU A 163 1.93 6.39 17.41
CA LEU A 163 2.10 7.57 16.56
C LEU A 163 3.10 7.31 15.43
N CYS A 164 4.27 6.75 15.74
CA CYS A 164 5.29 6.42 14.74
C CYS A 164 4.77 5.37 13.72
N ALA A 165 4.08 4.32 14.20
CA ALA A 165 3.55 3.26 13.34
C ALA A 165 2.43 3.72 12.39
N HIS A 166 1.67 4.75 12.76
CA HIS A 166 0.52 5.24 11.98
C HIS A 166 0.73 6.58 11.27
N CYS A 167 1.97 7.10 11.26
CA CYS A 167 2.32 8.32 10.54
C CYS A 167 3.14 8.07 9.28
N HIS A 168 3.19 9.09 8.43
CA HIS A 168 4.09 9.19 7.28
C HIS A 168 5.26 10.13 7.54
N VAL A 169 5.01 11.15 8.35
CA VAL A 169 6.00 12.12 8.80
C VAL A 169 5.83 12.27 10.30
N LEU A 170 6.91 12.08 11.05
CA LEU A 170 6.95 12.48 12.45
C LEU A 170 7.44 13.92 12.53
N LEU A 171 6.56 14.86 12.88
CA LEU A 171 6.90 16.24 13.15
C LEU A 171 7.43 16.36 14.58
N ALA A 172 8.74 16.59 14.70
CA ALA A 172 9.43 16.66 15.98
C ALA A 172 9.83 18.10 16.32
N LEU A 173 9.21 18.66 17.36
CA LEU A 173 9.63 19.94 17.97
C LEU A 173 10.58 19.61 19.12
N TRP A 174 11.88 19.55 18.80
CA TRP A 174 12.86 18.86 19.63
C TRP A 174 14.21 19.59 19.67
N ASP A 175 14.87 19.52 20.83
CA ASP A 175 16.18 20.12 21.11
C ASP A 175 17.34 19.28 20.56
N GLY A 176 17.09 18.11 19.98
CA GLY A 176 18.12 17.23 19.45
C GLY A 176 18.80 16.33 20.49
N LYS A 177 18.32 16.31 21.74
CA LYS A 177 18.91 15.55 22.85
C LYS A 177 18.07 14.32 23.21
N ASP A 178 18.73 13.16 23.35
CA ASP A 178 18.15 11.97 24.00
C ASP A 178 18.53 11.99 25.49
N ASN A 179 17.54 12.10 26.36
CA ASN A 179 17.70 12.15 27.81
C ASN A 179 17.43 10.80 28.50
N GLY A 180 17.21 9.74 27.72
CA GLY A 180 16.92 8.39 28.23
C GLY A 180 15.58 8.27 28.95
N GLN A 181 14.70 9.29 28.88
CA GLN A 181 13.38 9.22 29.50
C GLN A 181 12.45 8.38 28.66
N LEU A 182 11.84 7.38 29.29
CA LEU A 182 10.89 6.50 28.63
C LEU A 182 9.66 7.28 28.14
N GLY A 183 9.35 7.18 26.85
CA GLY A 183 8.26 7.90 26.20
C GLY A 183 8.53 9.39 26.00
N GLY A 184 9.76 9.86 26.21
CA GLY A 184 10.17 11.23 25.92
C GLY A 184 10.41 11.47 24.43
N THR A 185 10.36 12.73 24.00
CA THR A 185 10.51 13.15 22.59
C THR A 185 11.72 12.53 21.89
N GLY A 186 12.91 12.60 22.51
CA GLY A 186 14.13 12.03 21.93
C GLY A 186 14.05 10.52 21.74
N GLN A 187 13.41 9.82 22.67
CA GLN A 187 13.19 8.38 22.60
C GLN A 187 12.19 8.02 21.49
N VAL A 188 11.11 8.80 21.32
CA VAL A 188 10.13 8.62 20.24
C VAL A 188 10.78 8.84 18.87
N VAL A 189 11.59 9.90 18.72
CA VAL A 189 12.37 10.15 17.49
C VAL A 189 13.31 8.98 17.20
N ARG A 190 14.00 8.48 18.23
CA ARG A 190 14.86 7.30 18.10
C ARG A 190 14.07 6.04 17.71
N PHE A 191 12.89 5.81 18.28
CA PHE A 191 12.04 4.69 17.89
C PHE A 191 11.60 4.80 16.43
N HIS A 192 11.23 5.99 15.98
CA HIS A 192 10.82 6.24 14.60
C HIS A 192 11.93 5.91 13.59
N HIS A 193 13.18 6.16 13.96
CA HIS A 193 14.35 5.81 13.16
C HIS A 193 14.69 4.31 13.30
N ASP A 194 15.00 3.87 14.52
CA ASP A 194 15.67 2.61 14.75
C ASP A 194 14.73 1.44 15.02
N ASP A 195 13.42 1.70 15.21
CA ASP A 195 12.44 0.71 15.67
C ASP A 195 12.82 0.07 17.03
N VAL A 196 13.59 0.80 17.82
CA VAL A 196 14.06 0.40 19.15
C VAL A 196 13.52 1.35 20.21
N MET A 197 12.71 0.80 21.12
CA MET A 197 12.20 1.49 22.30
C MET A 197 12.68 0.75 23.56
N PRO A 198 13.88 1.08 24.07
CA PRO A 198 14.42 0.46 25.27
C PRO A 198 13.42 0.58 26.42
N ASP A 199 13.37 -0.44 27.27
CA ASP A 199 12.48 -0.50 28.43
C ASP A 199 10.97 -0.58 28.13
N TYR A 200 10.55 -0.53 26.86
CA TYR A 200 9.16 -0.81 26.44
C TYR A 200 9.05 -2.13 25.68
N ALA A 201 9.91 -2.36 24.68
CA ALA A 201 9.94 -3.57 23.89
C ALA A 201 11.21 -4.39 24.19
N PRO A 202 11.13 -5.73 24.30
CA PRO A 202 12.29 -6.57 24.60
C PRO A 202 13.34 -6.51 23.47
N PRO A 203 14.66 -6.58 23.74
CA PRO A 203 15.72 -6.43 22.72
C PRO A 203 15.66 -7.43 21.55
N THR A 204 14.98 -8.56 21.73
CA THR A 204 14.70 -9.52 20.65
C THR A 204 13.69 -9.01 19.62
N SER A 205 13.12 -7.82 19.82
CA SER A 205 12.20 -7.15 18.90
C SER A 205 12.91 -6.29 17.84
N VAL A 206 14.25 -6.23 17.80
CA VAL A 206 14.97 -5.55 16.73
C VAL A 206 14.54 -6.18 15.41
N SER A 207 13.71 -5.44 14.69
CA SER A 207 13.18 -5.92 13.42
C SER A 207 14.31 -6.00 12.41
N LEU A 208 14.19 -6.94 11.46
CA LEU A 208 14.97 -6.92 10.24
C LEU A 208 14.90 -5.56 9.49
N LEU A 209 13.86 -4.76 9.77
CA LEU A 209 13.72 -3.35 9.33
C LEU A 209 14.83 -2.41 9.86
N SER A 210 15.53 -2.77 10.93
CA SER A 210 16.72 -2.05 11.41
C SER A 210 17.94 -2.26 10.53
N LEU A 211 17.94 -3.28 9.66
CA LEU A 211 19.05 -3.63 8.77
C LEU A 211 18.78 -3.26 7.30
N THR A 212 17.59 -2.73 7.01
CA THR A 212 17.18 -2.31 5.66
C THR A 212 16.84 -0.83 5.66
N ASP A 213 17.14 -0.12 4.56
CA ASP A 213 16.61 1.21 4.33
C ASP A 213 15.07 1.16 4.41
N ASP A 214 14.49 1.89 5.36
CA ASP A 214 13.05 1.89 5.62
C ASP A 214 12.49 3.27 5.35
N GLU A 215 11.36 3.30 4.65
CA GLU A 215 10.66 4.53 4.25
C GLU A 215 9.86 5.15 5.40
N SER A 216 9.82 4.48 6.56
CA SER A 216 9.11 4.96 7.75
C SER A 216 9.95 5.90 8.61
N ASP A 217 11.24 6.11 8.32
CA ASP A 217 12.16 6.87 9.18
C ASP A 217 12.08 8.40 9.04
N LEU A 218 11.11 8.92 8.29
CA LEU A 218 11.06 10.34 7.95
C LEU A 218 10.56 11.20 9.12
N VAL A 219 11.45 12.06 9.62
CA VAL A 219 11.16 13.08 10.64
C VAL A 219 11.25 14.46 10.00
N TYR A 220 10.29 15.36 10.28
CA TYR A 220 10.48 16.78 10.07
C TYR A 220 10.88 17.41 11.40
N HIS A 221 12.16 17.73 11.55
CA HIS A 221 12.74 18.22 12.80
C HIS A 221 12.71 19.75 12.81
N VAL A 222 11.89 20.34 13.69
CA VAL A 222 11.95 21.76 14.05
C VAL A 222 12.76 21.88 15.33
N VAL A 223 13.91 22.53 15.26
CA VAL A 223 14.80 22.71 16.41
C VAL A 223 14.20 23.75 17.34
N CYS A 224 14.02 23.39 18.62
CA CYS A 224 13.53 24.31 19.63
C CYS A 224 14.25 24.11 20.96
N SER A 225 14.34 25.18 21.74
CA SER A 225 14.86 25.17 23.10
C SER A 225 13.78 24.83 24.11
N ARG A 226 14.19 24.43 25.31
CA ARG A 226 13.31 24.19 26.45
C ARG A 226 13.44 25.29 27.48
N ASP A 227 12.33 25.72 28.07
CA ASP A 227 12.29 26.75 29.11
C ASP A 227 12.73 26.20 30.47
N ARG A 228 14.02 25.84 30.55
CA ARG A 228 14.69 25.33 31.75
C ARG A 228 16.21 25.36 31.62
N GLN A 229 16.89 25.17 32.74
CA GLN A 229 18.34 25.04 32.76
C GLN A 229 18.81 23.87 31.86
N GLY A 230 19.76 24.14 30.97
CA GLY A 230 20.29 23.16 30.02
C GLY A 230 19.35 22.85 28.84
N GLY A 231 18.29 23.65 28.67
CA GLY A 231 17.29 23.51 27.61
C GLY A 231 17.72 23.97 26.22
N GLU A 232 18.94 24.49 26.05
CA GLU A 232 19.51 24.82 24.74
C GLU A 232 19.54 23.59 23.81
N PRO A 233 19.51 23.74 22.48
CA PRO A 233 19.65 22.62 21.56
C PRO A 233 20.99 21.88 21.67
N ALA A 234 21.04 20.67 21.10
CA ALA A 234 22.26 19.89 20.99
C ALA A 234 23.34 20.63 20.17
N PRO A 235 24.63 20.39 20.43
CA PRO A 235 25.72 21.05 19.69
C PRO A 235 25.57 20.88 18.18
N GLY A 236 25.73 21.99 17.44
CA GLY A 236 25.57 22.01 15.98
C GLY A 236 24.15 22.26 15.49
N LEU A 237 23.15 22.29 16.39
CA LEU A 237 21.79 22.71 16.06
C LEU A 237 21.56 24.15 16.51
N THR A 238 20.95 24.95 15.64
CA THR A 238 20.52 26.31 15.95
C THR A 238 19.02 26.33 16.24
N PRO A 239 18.57 26.98 17.33
CA PRO A 239 17.14 27.14 17.59
C PRO A 239 16.43 27.71 16.35
N MET A 240 15.20 27.26 16.13
CA MET A 240 14.30 27.71 15.07
C MET A 240 14.71 27.31 13.63
N SER A 241 15.76 26.49 13.47
CA SER A 241 16.06 25.82 12.21
C SER A 241 15.16 24.60 11.99
N SER A 242 15.00 24.16 10.74
CA SER A 242 14.15 23.03 10.39
C SER A 242 14.74 22.18 9.26
N PHE A 243 14.68 20.85 9.38
CA PHE A 243 15.26 19.92 8.41
C PHE A 243 14.43 18.65 8.30
N TRP A 244 14.49 18.00 7.14
CA TRP A 244 14.14 16.58 7.01
C TRP A 244 15.25 15.74 7.64
N PHE A 245 14.88 14.85 8.56
CA PHE A 245 15.79 14.05 9.37
C PHE A 245 15.50 12.56 9.21
N THR A 246 16.48 11.79 8.76
CA THR A 246 16.38 10.35 8.46
C THR A 246 17.56 9.58 9.06
N ARG A 247 17.58 8.25 8.90
CA ARG A 247 18.70 7.39 9.29
C ARG A 247 19.91 7.42 8.35
N ASP A 248 19.89 8.26 7.31
CA ASP A 248 21.05 8.42 6.43
C ASP A 248 22.29 8.78 7.27
N THR A 249 23.30 7.90 7.25
CA THR A 249 24.51 8.07 8.06
C THR A 249 25.45 9.15 7.51
N GLU A 250 25.35 9.48 6.21
CA GLU A 250 26.17 10.50 5.57
C GLU A 250 25.53 11.88 5.66
N ASN A 251 24.24 11.97 5.33
CA ASN A 251 23.49 13.22 5.32
C ASN A 251 22.17 13.10 6.09
N PRO A 252 22.21 12.90 7.42
CA PRO A 252 21.02 12.64 8.23
C PRO A 252 20.01 13.77 8.17
N ARG A 253 20.46 15.03 8.10
CA ARG A 253 19.62 16.22 8.03
C ARG A 253 19.77 16.93 6.69
N SER A 254 18.66 17.14 6.00
CA SER A 254 18.60 17.78 4.68
C SER A 254 17.52 18.85 4.63
N SER A 255 17.70 19.86 3.77
CA SER A 255 16.71 20.92 3.57
C SER A 255 15.51 20.48 2.71
N GLU A 256 15.72 19.51 1.84
CA GLU A 256 14.71 18.93 0.95
C GLU A 256 14.38 17.51 1.37
N MET A 257 13.15 17.07 1.11
CA MET A 257 12.75 15.70 1.39
C MET A 257 13.60 14.74 0.53
N PRO A 258 14.23 13.70 1.11
CA PRO A 258 14.98 12.74 0.33
C PRO A 258 14.14 12.08 -0.76
N GLU A 259 14.75 11.82 -1.91
CA GLU A 259 14.03 11.35 -3.11
C GLU A 259 13.29 10.03 -2.87
N ARG A 260 13.83 9.13 -2.05
CA ARG A 260 13.20 7.85 -1.72
C ARG A 260 11.80 8.03 -1.10
N HIS A 261 11.68 8.90 -0.09
CA HIS A 261 10.42 9.20 0.57
C HIS A 261 9.48 10.00 -0.33
N ARG A 262 10.05 10.91 -1.13
CA ARG A 262 9.29 11.68 -2.12
C ARG A 262 8.59 10.75 -3.11
N ARG A 263 9.28 9.74 -3.65
CA ARG A 263 8.70 8.76 -4.58
C ARG A 263 7.56 7.99 -3.95
N VAL A 264 7.73 7.57 -2.69
CA VAL A 264 6.68 6.89 -1.93
C VAL A 264 5.42 7.76 -1.80
N PHE A 265 5.57 9.06 -1.50
CA PHE A 265 4.42 9.96 -1.42
C PHE A 265 3.79 10.26 -2.79
N VAL A 266 4.60 10.33 -3.86
CA VAL A 266 4.10 10.48 -5.24
C VAL A 266 3.21 9.30 -5.63
N TYR A 267 3.60 8.06 -5.35
CA TYR A 267 2.80 6.87 -5.68
C TYR A 267 1.51 6.77 -4.85
N ALA A 268 1.56 7.05 -3.55
CA ALA A 268 0.36 7.13 -2.72
C ALA A 268 -0.60 8.25 -3.18
N ASN A 269 -0.05 9.38 -3.64
CA ASN A 269 -0.83 10.48 -4.21
C ASN A 269 -1.44 10.10 -5.56
N GLU A 270 -0.71 9.40 -6.42
CA GLU A 270 -1.23 8.86 -7.69
C GLU A 270 -2.42 7.91 -7.44
N PHE A 271 -2.26 6.93 -6.54
CA PHE A 271 -3.34 6.03 -6.15
C PHE A 271 -4.58 6.80 -5.66
N SER A 272 -4.38 7.77 -4.75
CA SER A 272 -5.48 8.56 -4.19
C SER A 272 -6.22 9.37 -5.27
N ARG A 273 -5.50 9.99 -6.21
CA ARG A 273 -6.11 10.74 -7.32
C ARG A 273 -6.93 9.84 -8.22
N GLU A 274 -6.40 8.68 -8.56
CA GLU A 274 -7.09 7.74 -9.42
C GLU A 274 -8.34 7.17 -8.75
N ALA A 275 -8.24 6.75 -7.49
CA ALA A 275 -9.38 6.25 -6.73
C ALA A 275 -10.50 7.30 -6.63
N GLN A 276 -10.15 8.57 -6.37
CA GLN A 276 -11.12 9.68 -6.38
C GLN A 276 -11.76 9.90 -7.75
N SER A 277 -10.97 9.84 -8.83
CA SER A 277 -11.50 10.03 -10.19
C SER A 277 -12.50 8.96 -10.62
N PHE A 278 -12.44 7.78 -10.00
CA PHE A 278 -13.34 6.65 -10.28
C PHE A 278 -14.29 6.33 -9.11
N ALA A 279 -14.39 7.20 -8.09
CA ALA A 279 -15.12 6.94 -6.84
C ALA A 279 -16.54 6.38 -7.07
N ALA A 280 -17.34 7.08 -7.89
CA ALA A 280 -18.74 6.69 -8.15
C ALA A 280 -18.88 5.34 -8.90
N VAL A 281 -17.86 4.92 -9.64
CA VAL A 281 -17.84 3.63 -10.33
C VAL A 281 -17.40 2.53 -9.36
N ILE A 282 -16.36 2.82 -8.56
CA ILE A 282 -15.89 1.90 -7.51
C ILE A 282 -17.03 1.60 -6.54
N ASP A 283 -17.76 2.61 -6.04
CA ASP A 283 -18.89 2.38 -5.12
C ASP A 283 -19.99 1.47 -5.69
N ARG A 284 -20.19 1.49 -7.01
CA ARG A 284 -21.21 0.68 -7.69
C ARG A 284 -20.74 -0.75 -7.98
N GLU A 285 -19.47 -0.92 -8.32
CA GLU A 285 -18.90 -2.19 -8.80
C GLU A 285 -18.06 -2.92 -7.74
N ARG A 286 -17.83 -2.31 -6.57
CA ARG A 286 -16.95 -2.87 -5.54
C ARG A 286 -17.40 -4.23 -5.04
N ALA A 287 -16.42 -5.11 -4.86
CA ALA A 287 -16.57 -6.35 -4.10
C ALA A 287 -16.12 -6.11 -2.65
N SER A 288 -17.03 -5.61 -1.82
CA SER A 288 -16.72 -5.31 -0.40
C SER A 288 -16.46 -6.59 0.40
N LEU A 289 -15.40 -6.58 1.20
CA LEU A 289 -15.09 -7.61 2.20
C LEU A 289 -16.05 -7.56 3.38
N LEU A 290 -16.73 -6.43 3.61
CA LEU A 290 -17.81 -6.32 4.59
C LEU A 290 -19.12 -6.97 4.09
N ALA A 291 -19.18 -7.43 2.84
CA ALA A 291 -20.34 -8.17 2.34
C ALA A 291 -20.54 -9.45 3.18
N GLY A 292 -21.69 -9.59 3.83
CA GLY A 292 -21.98 -10.71 4.73
C GLY A 292 -21.43 -10.56 6.15
N ALA A 293 -20.87 -9.39 6.49
CA ALA A 293 -20.49 -9.06 7.86
C ALA A 293 -21.74 -8.93 8.76
N PRO A 294 -21.69 -9.47 10.00
CA PRO A 294 -22.70 -9.18 11.00
C PRO A 294 -22.62 -7.70 11.41
N ALA A 295 -23.67 -6.92 11.12
CA ALA A 295 -23.66 -5.45 11.15
C ALA A 295 -23.33 -4.78 12.51
N ARG A 296 -23.21 -5.55 13.61
CA ARG A 296 -22.97 -5.01 14.97
C ARG A 296 -21.84 -5.67 15.76
N SER A 297 -21.14 -6.67 15.21
CA SER A 297 -20.18 -7.46 16.00
C SER A 297 -18.73 -7.38 15.50
N LEU A 298 -18.47 -6.62 14.43
CA LEU A 298 -17.14 -6.39 13.91
C LEU A 298 -16.66 -4.96 14.23
N PRO A 299 -15.35 -4.73 14.41
CA PRO A 299 -14.82 -3.40 14.67
C PRO A 299 -15.15 -2.40 13.54
N SER A 300 -15.49 -1.17 13.92
CA SER A 300 -15.88 -0.08 13.00
C SER A 300 -14.76 0.28 12.02
N GLY A 301 -13.51 0.27 12.48
CA GLY A 301 -12.33 0.52 11.66
C GLY A 301 -12.14 -0.44 10.48
N LEU A 302 -12.89 -1.55 10.39
CA LEU A 302 -12.87 -2.40 9.19
C LEU A 302 -13.41 -1.68 7.95
N ALA A 303 -14.24 -0.65 8.13
CA ALA A 303 -14.78 0.14 7.02
C ALA A 303 -13.68 0.86 6.23
N ASP A 304 -12.63 1.34 6.91
CA ASP A 304 -11.49 1.98 6.28
C ASP A 304 -10.68 1.02 5.42
N ILE A 305 -10.35 -0.13 6.01
CA ILE A 305 -9.60 -1.18 5.31
C ILE A 305 -10.40 -1.67 4.10
N ASP A 306 -11.71 -1.88 4.26
CA ASP A 306 -12.61 -2.29 3.17
C ASP A 306 -12.68 -1.23 2.06
N GLN A 307 -12.77 0.05 2.40
CA GLN A 307 -12.82 1.12 1.42
C GLN A 307 -11.53 1.20 0.60
N ALA A 308 -10.37 1.17 1.25
CA ALA A 308 -9.08 1.13 0.59
C ALA A 308 -8.93 -0.13 -0.28
N PHE A 309 -9.39 -1.28 0.22
CA PHE A 309 -9.38 -2.54 -0.51
C PHE A 309 -10.20 -2.46 -1.78
N CYS A 310 -11.44 -1.96 -1.69
CA CYS A 310 -12.34 -1.83 -2.83
C CYS A 310 -11.74 -0.96 -3.95
N ALA A 311 -11.07 0.14 -3.58
CA ALA A 311 -10.38 0.99 -4.54
C ALA A 311 -9.18 0.28 -5.18
N ALA A 312 -8.33 -0.35 -4.37
CA ALA A 312 -7.16 -1.09 -4.83
C ALA A 312 -7.53 -2.25 -5.76
N ASP A 313 -8.50 -3.08 -5.39
CA ASP A 313 -8.95 -4.23 -6.18
C ASP A 313 -9.55 -3.80 -7.52
N TRP A 314 -10.43 -2.79 -7.50
CA TRP A 314 -11.05 -2.29 -8.74
C TRP A 314 -10.03 -1.70 -9.70
N LEU A 315 -9.10 -0.87 -9.19
CA LEU A 315 -8.02 -0.30 -10.01
C LEU A 315 -7.07 -1.39 -10.53
N ALA A 316 -6.74 -2.39 -9.70
CA ALA A 316 -5.93 -3.53 -10.12
C ALA A 316 -6.58 -4.28 -11.30
N ILE A 317 -7.88 -4.60 -11.21
CA ILE A 317 -8.62 -5.27 -12.29
C ILE A 317 -8.66 -4.41 -13.55
N ARG A 318 -8.83 -3.09 -13.42
CA ARG A 318 -8.83 -2.15 -14.55
C ARG A 318 -7.50 -2.17 -15.29
N TYR A 319 -6.38 -2.03 -14.59
CA TYR A 319 -5.06 -2.03 -15.22
C TYR A 319 -4.67 -3.41 -15.73
N GLN A 320 -5.08 -4.49 -15.05
CA GLN A 320 -4.94 -5.86 -15.56
C GLN A 320 -5.58 -6.01 -16.94
N LYS A 321 -6.80 -5.50 -17.13
CA LYS A 321 -7.50 -5.55 -18.41
C LYS A 321 -6.78 -4.71 -19.48
N ARG A 322 -6.22 -3.56 -19.12
CA ARG A 322 -5.44 -2.71 -20.04
C ARG A 322 -4.14 -3.38 -20.48
N VAL A 323 -3.38 -3.96 -19.56
CA VAL A 323 -2.17 -4.73 -19.85
C VAL A 323 -2.49 -5.93 -20.74
N ALA A 324 -3.54 -6.69 -20.40
CA ALA A 324 -3.97 -7.84 -21.20
C ALA A 324 -4.39 -7.42 -22.62
N LEU A 325 -5.09 -6.29 -22.76
CA LEU A 325 -5.48 -5.74 -24.06
C LEU A 325 -4.27 -5.29 -24.87
N ALA A 326 -3.32 -4.58 -24.24
CA ALA A 326 -2.09 -4.11 -24.89
C ALA A 326 -1.25 -5.29 -25.40
N LEU A 327 -1.02 -6.30 -24.56
CA LEU A 327 -0.32 -7.51 -24.94
C LEU A 327 -1.03 -8.24 -26.09
N LYS A 328 -2.35 -8.43 -26.00
CA LYS A 328 -3.14 -9.08 -27.05
C LYS A 328 -3.08 -8.31 -28.37
N ALA A 329 -3.22 -6.99 -28.33
CA ALA A 329 -3.20 -6.13 -29.51
C ALA A 329 -1.79 -6.09 -30.14
N GLY A 330 -0.73 -6.00 -29.34
CA GLY A 330 0.66 -6.06 -29.81
C GLY A 330 0.98 -7.39 -30.51
N HIS A 331 0.61 -8.52 -29.91
CA HIS A 331 0.81 -9.84 -30.53
C HIS A 331 -0.02 -10.02 -31.80
N LEU A 332 -1.23 -9.45 -31.86
CA LEU A 332 -2.04 -9.45 -33.07
C LEU A 332 -1.40 -8.61 -34.19
N CYS A 333 -0.85 -7.44 -33.87
CA CYS A 333 -0.11 -6.62 -34.83
C CYS A 333 1.13 -7.37 -35.36
N ALA A 334 1.90 -8.02 -34.48
CA ALA A 334 3.05 -8.83 -34.85
C ALA A 334 2.66 -10.01 -35.76
N LEU A 335 1.55 -10.69 -35.45
CA LEU A 335 1.01 -11.77 -36.28
C LEU A 335 0.64 -11.27 -37.69
N ILE A 336 -0.08 -10.15 -37.79
CA ILE A 336 -0.49 -9.58 -39.08
C ILE A 336 0.72 -9.09 -39.87
N ALA A 337 1.69 -8.45 -39.21
CA ALA A 337 2.93 -8.01 -39.85
C ALA A 337 3.73 -9.20 -40.41
N ALA A 338 3.92 -10.25 -39.62
CA ALA A 338 4.66 -11.44 -40.05
C ALA A 338 3.90 -12.25 -41.13
N ALA A 339 2.58 -12.35 -41.05
CA ALA A 339 1.76 -12.95 -42.10
C ALA A 339 1.80 -12.12 -43.39
N GLY A 340 1.80 -10.79 -43.27
CA GLY A 340 1.98 -9.85 -44.38
C GLY A 340 3.35 -10.04 -45.05
N TYR A 341 4.42 -10.18 -44.26
CA TYR A 341 5.77 -10.45 -44.75
C TYR A 341 5.85 -11.79 -45.49
N LEU A 342 5.34 -12.87 -44.90
CA LEU A 342 5.29 -14.19 -45.54
C LEU A 342 4.51 -14.15 -46.87
N SER A 343 3.42 -13.39 -46.90
CA SER A 343 2.61 -13.23 -48.11
C SER A 343 3.32 -12.38 -49.17
N TYR A 344 4.13 -11.40 -48.76
CA TYR A 344 4.92 -10.56 -49.65
C TYR A 344 6.06 -11.34 -50.32
N THR A 345 6.67 -12.29 -49.61
CA THR A 345 7.75 -13.15 -50.13
C THR A 345 7.23 -14.29 -51.00
N ASP A 346 6.16 -14.96 -50.56
CA ASP A 346 5.77 -16.28 -51.13
C ASP A 346 4.59 -16.20 -52.10
N LEU A 347 3.79 -15.13 -52.05
CA LEU A 347 2.63 -14.93 -52.93
C LEU A 347 2.91 -13.82 -53.93
N HIS A 348 2.71 -12.55 -53.53
CA HIS A 348 2.80 -11.39 -54.42
C HIS A 348 3.45 -10.20 -53.73
N SER A 349 4.48 -9.63 -54.35
CA SER A 349 5.18 -8.46 -53.82
C SER A 349 4.49 -7.17 -54.27
N THR A 350 3.59 -6.64 -53.43
CA THR A 350 2.88 -5.37 -53.69
C THR A 350 3.26 -4.27 -52.68
N PRO A 351 3.36 -3.00 -53.10
CA PRO A 351 3.65 -1.88 -52.18
C PRO A 351 2.63 -1.76 -51.04
N THR A 352 1.38 -2.15 -51.27
CA THR A 352 0.31 -2.16 -50.27
C THR A 352 0.59 -3.10 -49.10
N MET A 353 1.29 -4.21 -49.33
CA MET A 353 1.65 -5.16 -48.27
C MET A 353 2.77 -4.61 -47.40
N ILE A 354 3.77 -3.96 -48.02
CA ILE A 354 4.83 -3.24 -47.27
C ILE A 354 4.20 -2.15 -46.40
N ALA A 355 3.28 -1.36 -46.95
CA ALA A 355 2.57 -0.33 -46.19
C ALA A 355 1.78 -0.92 -45.01
N LEU A 356 1.11 -2.07 -45.21
CA LEU A 356 0.39 -2.78 -44.13
C LEU A 356 1.34 -3.28 -43.03
N ILE A 357 2.47 -3.89 -43.39
CA ILE A 357 3.48 -4.37 -42.43
C ILE A 357 4.00 -3.21 -41.59
N LEU A 358 4.41 -2.12 -42.25
CA LEU A 358 4.88 -0.90 -41.57
C LEU A 358 3.82 -0.32 -40.64
N LEU A 359 2.56 -0.24 -41.09
CA LEU A 359 1.45 0.23 -40.27
C LEU A 359 1.25 -0.63 -39.01
N MET A 360 1.30 -1.95 -39.13
CA MET A 360 1.16 -2.86 -37.98
C MET A 360 2.34 -2.77 -37.01
N MET A 361 3.57 -2.60 -37.52
CA MET A 361 4.74 -2.37 -36.67
C MET A 361 4.62 -1.05 -35.89
N LEU A 362 4.25 0.04 -36.57
CA LEU A 362 4.03 1.35 -35.93
C LEU A 362 2.88 1.29 -34.91
N ALA A 363 1.81 0.56 -35.21
CA ALA A 363 0.71 0.35 -34.27
C ALA A 363 1.17 -0.41 -33.01
N ALA A 364 1.97 -1.48 -33.16
CA ALA A 364 2.54 -2.22 -32.04
C ALA A 364 3.41 -1.32 -31.14
N VAL A 365 4.29 -0.50 -31.75
CA VAL A 365 5.13 0.48 -31.03
C VAL A 365 4.26 1.52 -30.32
N GLY A 366 3.23 2.04 -30.98
CA GLY A 366 2.29 3.00 -30.39
C GLY A 366 1.53 2.44 -29.20
N ILE A 367 1.06 1.18 -29.27
CA ILE A 367 0.41 0.49 -28.16
C ILE A 367 1.38 0.35 -26.99
N ASN A 368 2.62 -0.07 -27.25
CA ASN A 368 3.63 -0.21 -26.22
C ASN A 368 3.94 1.12 -25.54
N TRP A 369 4.13 2.18 -26.34
CA TRP A 369 4.39 3.52 -25.85
C TRP A 369 3.25 4.04 -24.95
N LEU A 370 1.99 3.81 -25.32
CA LEU A 370 0.83 4.16 -24.48
C LEU A 370 0.81 3.38 -23.16
N ALA A 371 1.17 2.09 -23.19
CA ALA A 371 1.20 1.23 -22.01
C ALA A 371 2.31 1.66 -21.02
N VAL A 372 3.51 1.96 -21.53
CA VAL A 372 4.65 2.47 -20.75
C VAL A 372 4.36 3.87 -20.19
N ARG A 373 3.90 4.80 -21.04
CA ARG A 373 3.54 6.16 -20.61
C ARG A 373 2.42 6.16 -19.56
N GLY A 374 1.49 5.22 -19.66
CA GLY A 374 0.42 5.04 -18.68
C GLY A 374 0.83 4.27 -17.43
N ALA A 375 2.05 3.72 -17.39
CA ALA A 375 2.56 2.81 -16.35
C ALA A 375 1.59 1.67 -16.02
N TRP A 376 0.88 1.12 -17.03
CA TRP A 376 -0.22 0.18 -16.80
C TRP A 376 0.23 -1.11 -16.11
N HIS A 377 1.42 -1.60 -16.44
CA HIS A 377 1.98 -2.80 -15.82
C HIS A 377 2.33 -2.57 -14.34
N ARG A 378 3.08 -1.50 -14.03
CA ARG A 378 3.39 -1.11 -12.64
C ARG A 378 2.11 -0.98 -11.83
N LYS A 379 1.15 -0.16 -12.30
CA LYS A 379 -0.14 0.08 -11.59
C LYS A 379 -0.93 -1.19 -11.36
N TYR A 380 -0.96 -2.10 -12.34
CA TYR A 380 -1.60 -3.39 -12.16
C TYR A 380 -0.97 -4.19 -11.00
N LEU A 381 0.35 -4.34 -11.00
CA LEU A 381 1.06 -5.10 -9.97
C LEU A 381 0.92 -4.45 -8.59
N ASP A 382 1.19 -3.15 -8.53
CA ASP A 382 1.19 -2.33 -7.33
C ASP A 382 -0.19 -2.31 -6.64
N TYR A 383 -1.27 -2.06 -7.39
CA TYR A 383 -2.62 -2.03 -6.82
C TYR A 383 -3.12 -3.42 -6.45
N ARG A 384 -2.69 -4.47 -7.18
CA ARG A 384 -3.00 -5.85 -6.80
C ARG A 384 -2.34 -6.20 -5.48
N THR A 385 -1.07 -5.86 -5.30
CA THR A 385 -0.33 -6.11 -4.05
C THR A 385 -0.95 -5.35 -2.88
N LEU A 386 -1.34 -4.09 -3.08
CA LEU A 386 -2.08 -3.33 -2.06
C LEU A 386 -3.43 -3.99 -1.70
N ALA A 387 -4.21 -4.43 -2.70
CA ALA A 387 -5.48 -5.12 -2.45
C ALA A 387 -5.29 -6.41 -1.65
N GLU A 388 -4.30 -7.23 -2.00
CA GLU A 388 -4.03 -8.47 -1.26
C GLU A 388 -3.51 -8.20 0.16
N GLY A 389 -2.69 -7.16 0.35
CA GLY A 389 -2.23 -6.71 1.66
C GLY A 389 -3.38 -6.24 2.56
N LEU A 390 -4.24 -5.36 2.04
CA LEU A 390 -5.44 -4.87 2.73
C LEU A 390 -6.42 -6.01 3.04
N ARG A 391 -6.55 -7.01 2.16
CA ARG A 391 -7.37 -8.20 2.42
C ARG A 391 -6.88 -8.98 3.63
N VAL A 392 -5.57 -9.23 3.73
CA VAL A 392 -5.00 -9.91 4.90
C VAL A 392 -5.19 -9.06 6.16
N GLN A 393 -4.89 -7.76 6.08
CA GLN A 393 -5.07 -6.83 7.19
C GLN A 393 -6.51 -6.78 7.69
N PHE A 394 -7.49 -6.73 6.79
CA PHE A 394 -8.92 -6.74 7.10
C PHE A 394 -9.30 -7.98 7.91
N TYR A 395 -8.92 -9.17 7.43
CA TYR A 395 -9.31 -10.41 8.11
C TYR A 395 -8.51 -10.67 9.39
N TRP A 396 -7.28 -10.17 9.50
CA TRP A 396 -6.55 -10.14 10.77
C TRP A 396 -7.23 -9.23 11.79
N ALA A 397 -7.59 -8.01 11.41
CA ALA A 397 -8.31 -7.08 12.27
C ALA A 397 -9.67 -7.66 12.71
N ALA A 398 -10.42 -8.25 11.78
CA ALA A 398 -11.71 -8.88 12.06
C ALA A 398 -11.60 -10.07 13.04
N ALA A 399 -10.53 -10.86 12.96
CA ALA A 399 -10.29 -11.96 13.90
C ALA A 399 -9.58 -11.54 15.20
N GLY A 400 -9.12 -10.30 15.32
CA GLY A 400 -8.27 -9.85 16.43
C GLY A 400 -6.90 -10.54 16.44
N VAL A 401 -6.33 -10.80 15.26
CA VAL A 401 -4.99 -11.35 15.11
C VAL A 401 -3.97 -10.24 15.31
N THR A 402 -3.09 -10.40 16.31
CA THR A 402 -1.97 -9.49 16.59
C THR A 402 -0.64 -10.10 16.19
N SER A 403 0.38 -9.27 15.94
CA SER A 403 1.75 -9.72 15.64
C SER A 403 2.42 -10.49 16.81
N GLY A 404 1.94 -10.27 18.04
CA GLY A 404 2.58 -10.76 19.26
C GLY A 404 3.73 -9.85 19.75
N ASN A 405 4.09 -8.82 18.98
CA ASN A 405 5.03 -7.78 19.35
C ASN A 405 4.27 -6.45 19.54
N VAL A 406 4.49 -5.80 20.68
CA VAL A 406 3.80 -4.55 21.06
C VAL A 406 4.15 -3.35 20.18
N THR A 407 5.20 -3.47 19.35
CA THR A 407 5.60 -2.44 18.38
C THR A 407 5.23 -2.77 16.94
N LYS A 408 4.62 -3.94 16.67
CA LYS A 408 4.36 -4.40 15.31
C LYS A 408 2.89 -4.60 14.99
N PHE A 409 2.50 -4.13 13.83
CA PHE A 409 1.14 -4.12 13.30
C PHE A 409 1.04 -4.95 12.02
N ALA A 410 -0.18 -5.06 11.48
CA ALA A 410 -0.43 -5.88 10.30
C ALA A 410 0.44 -5.47 9.08
N HIS A 411 0.57 -4.15 8.86
CA HIS A 411 1.30 -3.58 7.74
C HIS A 411 2.81 -3.81 7.82
N ASP A 412 3.38 -4.03 9.01
CA ASP A 412 4.80 -4.30 9.18
C ASP A 412 5.22 -5.64 8.59
N ASN A 413 4.31 -6.62 8.48
CA ASN A 413 4.60 -7.94 7.90
C ASN A 413 4.54 -7.94 6.36
N CYS A 414 4.09 -6.84 5.75
CA CYS A 414 3.96 -6.73 4.31
C CYS A 414 5.31 -6.27 3.70
N LEU A 415 5.85 -7.01 2.71
CA LEU A 415 6.95 -6.55 1.85
C LEU A 415 8.26 -6.13 2.57
N GLN A 416 8.60 -6.77 3.70
CA GLN A 416 9.68 -6.36 4.61
C GLN A 416 11.09 -6.22 4.03
N MET A 417 11.41 -6.76 2.84
CA MET A 417 12.81 -7.01 2.49
C MET A 417 13.32 -6.53 1.12
N ARG A 418 12.48 -6.10 0.15
CA ARG A 418 12.89 -6.32 -1.26
C ARG A 418 12.65 -5.24 -2.31
N ASP A 419 11.95 -4.14 -2.00
CA ASP A 419 11.94 -2.95 -2.86
C ASP A 419 11.43 -1.72 -2.09
N VAL A 420 12.28 -0.69 -1.97
CA VAL A 420 11.95 0.60 -1.34
C VAL A 420 10.73 1.25 -2.01
N GLU A 421 10.58 1.05 -3.32
CA GLU A 421 9.47 1.59 -4.09
C GLU A 421 8.11 1.02 -3.70
N LEU A 422 8.07 -0.12 -3.01
CA LEU A 422 6.82 -0.69 -2.51
C LEU A 422 6.43 -0.13 -1.13
N GLY A 423 7.24 0.75 -0.53
CA GLY A 423 6.96 1.42 0.73
C GLY A 423 5.62 2.16 0.74
N TRP A 424 5.16 2.66 -0.41
CA TRP A 424 3.87 3.36 -0.50
C TRP A 424 2.67 2.44 -0.22
N ILE A 425 2.78 1.12 -0.47
CA ILE A 425 1.74 0.14 -0.15
C ILE A 425 1.56 0.06 1.37
N ARG A 426 2.67 -0.05 2.10
CA ARG A 426 2.66 -0.04 3.58
C ARG A 426 2.09 1.26 4.14
N ASN A 427 2.41 2.39 3.51
CA ASN A 427 1.87 3.71 3.87
C ASN A 427 0.35 3.80 3.78
N VAL A 428 -0.26 3.21 2.74
CA VAL A 428 -1.73 3.14 2.65
C VAL A 428 -2.29 2.21 3.71
N MET A 429 -1.69 1.02 3.88
CA MET A 429 -2.14 0.02 4.86
C MET A 429 -2.10 0.52 6.30
N ARG A 430 -1.06 1.27 6.70
CA ARG A 430 -0.93 1.75 8.09
C ARG A 430 -2.01 2.74 8.49
N VAL A 431 -2.49 3.58 7.57
CA VAL A 431 -3.58 4.52 7.87
C VAL A 431 -4.92 3.84 7.80
N ALA A 432 -5.13 2.93 6.84
CA ALA A 432 -6.36 2.17 6.76
C ALA A 432 -6.62 1.32 8.02
N GLY A 433 -5.56 0.88 8.71
CA GLY A 433 -5.66 0.06 9.91
C GLY A 433 -5.76 0.81 11.24
N THR A 434 -5.58 2.15 11.27
CA THR A 434 -5.35 2.91 12.50
C THR A 434 -6.37 2.60 13.60
N GLU A 435 -7.67 2.68 13.30
CA GLU A 435 -8.72 2.42 14.31
C GLU A 435 -8.72 0.96 14.79
N CYS A 436 -8.50 -0.01 13.90
CA CYS A 436 -8.46 -1.42 14.27
C CYS A 436 -7.24 -1.77 15.14
N ASP A 437 -6.15 -1.01 14.97
CA ASP A 437 -4.89 -1.23 15.67
C ASP A 437 -4.88 -0.59 17.08
N VAL A 438 -5.85 0.29 17.41
CA VAL A 438 -6.04 0.85 18.77
C VAL A 438 -6.27 -0.24 19.81
N ALA A 439 -7.17 -1.17 19.52
CA ALA A 439 -7.48 -2.29 20.40
C ALA A 439 -7.97 -3.51 19.59
N PRO A 440 -7.37 -4.70 19.78
CA PRO A 440 -7.77 -5.88 19.03
C PRO A 440 -9.17 -6.37 19.45
N SER A 441 -10.02 -6.64 18.46
CA SER A 441 -11.34 -7.24 18.68
C SER A 441 -11.24 -8.75 18.90
N LEU A 442 -11.40 -9.21 20.14
CA LEU A 442 -11.27 -10.63 20.50
C LEU A 442 -12.57 -11.44 20.41
N THR A 443 -13.54 -10.99 19.61
CA THR A 443 -14.88 -11.60 19.51
C THR A 443 -14.86 -12.97 18.79
N PRO A 444 -15.60 -13.98 19.27
CA PRO A 444 -15.78 -15.25 18.55
C PRO A 444 -16.46 -15.09 17.19
N GLU A 445 -17.33 -14.09 17.04
CA GLU A 445 -18.04 -13.77 15.80
C GLU A 445 -17.06 -13.36 14.69
N GLY A 446 -16.01 -12.62 15.04
CA GLY A 446 -14.93 -12.25 14.14
C GLY A 446 -14.19 -13.47 13.58
N LEU A 447 -13.85 -14.44 14.44
CA LEU A 447 -13.24 -15.70 14.01
C LEU A 447 -14.16 -16.52 13.11
N ALA A 448 -15.45 -16.61 13.44
CA ALA A 448 -16.43 -17.33 12.63
C ALA A 448 -16.62 -16.68 11.25
N PHE A 449 -16.64 -15.34 11.20
CA PHE A 449 -16.70 -14.56 9.97
C PHE A 449 -15.47 -14.81 9.10
N VAL A 450 -14.27 -14.68 9.65
CA VAL A 450 -13.01 -14.91 8.94
C VAL A 450 -12.91 -16.34 8.42
N ARG A 451 -13.30 -17.33 9.22
CA ARG A 451 -13.34 -18.73 8.79
C ARG A 451 -14.26 -18.93 7.59
N ARG A 452 -15.40 -18.25 7.55
CA ARG A 452 -16.43 -18.38 6.51
C ARG A 452 -16.12 -17.59 5.25
N GLU A 453 -15.69 -16.34 5.37
CA GLU A 453 -15.50 -15.43 4.22
C GLU A 453 -14.06 -15.40 3.71
N TRP A 454 -13.05 -15.45 4.61
CA TRP A 454 -11.65 -15.44 4.17
C TRP A 454 -11.21 -16.82 3.69
N ILE A 455 -11.25 -17.80 4.59
CA ILE A 455 -10.81 -19.17 4.27
C ILE A 455 -11.85 -19.81 3.34
N GLY A 456 -13.11 -19.84 3.78
CA GLY A 456 -14.22 -20.39 3.02
C GLY A 456 -14.21 -21.92 2.93
N ASP A 457 -14.75 -22.40 1.82
CA ASP A 457 -14.92 -23.80 1.46
C ASP A 457 -14.75 -23.97 -0.06
N ASN A 458 -15.21 -25.07 -0.66
CA ASN A 458 -15.06 -25.30 -2.10
C ASN A 458 -15.93 -24.34 -2.96
N GLU A 459 -16.94 -23.70 -2.38
CA GLU A 459 -17.86 -22.81 -3.08
C GLU A 459 -17.53 -21.33 -2.80
N ARG A 460 -17.19 -20.99 -1.56
CA ARG A 460 -17.00 -19.61 -1.07
C ARG A 460 -15.58 -19.36 -0.54
N GLY A 461 -15.25 -18.08 -0.36
CA GLY A 461 -13.94 -17.65 0.15
C GLY A 461 -12.77 -17.99 -0.79
N GLN A 462 -11.56 -17.93 -0.23
CA GLN A 462 -10.32 -18.10 -0.99
C GLN A 462 -10.09 -19.54 -1.46
N LEU A 463 -10.55 -20.54 -0.70
CA LEU A 463 -10.47 -21.94 -1.12
C LEU A 463 -11.17 -22.19 -2.46
N GLY A 464 -12.46 -21.87 -2.55
CA GLY A 464 -13.23 -22.03 -3.76
C GLY A 464 -12.72 -21.15 -4.89
N TYR A 465 -12.24 -19.94 -4.59
CA TYR A 465 -11.61 -19.06 -5.57
C TYR A 465 -10.38 -19.69 -6.21
N TYR A 466 -9.40 -20.13 -5.42
CA TYR A 466 -8.15 -20.69 -5.94
C TYR A 466 -8.38 -22.02 -6.66
N GLN A 467 -9.30 -22.86 -6.17
CA GLN A 467 -9.67 -24.10 -6.83
C GLN A 467 -10.25 -23.85 -8.24
N ARG A 468 -11.21 -22.93 -8.35
CA ARG A 468 -11.83 -22.57 -9.64
C ARG A 468 -10.83 -21.94 -10.59
N ARG A 469 -10.01 -20.99 -10.11
CA ARG A 469 -9.02 -20.29 -10.92
C ARG A 469 -7.91 -21.20 -11.42
N SER A 470 -7.37 -22.07 -10.56
CA SER A 470 -6.38 -23.07 -10.97
C SER A 470 -6.98 -24.01 -12.03
N ALA A 471 -8.16 -24.58 -11.79
CA ALA A 471 -8.81 -25.49 -12.76
C ALA A 471 -9.11 -24.81 -14.10
N GLN A 472 -9.58 -23.56 -14.09
CA GLN A 472 -9.82 -22.77 -15.31
C GLN A 472 -8.51 -22.56 -16.09
N ARG A 473 -7.46 -22.08 -15.41
CA ARG A 473 -6.16 -21.77 -16.04
C ARG A 473 -5.47 -23.01 -16.57
N SER A 474 -5.51 -24.13 -15.85
CA SER A 474 -4.94 -25.39 -16.30
C SER A 474 -5.59 -25.90 -17.59
N ARG A 475 -6.91 -25.72 -17.77
CA ARG A 475 -7.62 -26.05 -19.02
C ARG A 475 -7.18 -25.15 -20.18
N GLU A 476 -7.06 -23.83 -19.95
CA GLU A 476 -6.58 -22.86 -20.95
C GLU A 476 -5.14 -23.18 -21.41
N THR A 477 -4.26 -23.52 -20.47
CA THR A 477 -2.86 -23.87 -20.75
C THR A 477 -2.75 -25.21 -21.49
N GLU A 478 -3.55 -26.22 -21.13
CA GLU A 478 -3.53 -27.50 -21.81
C GLU A 478 -4.03 -27.38 -23.26
N LEU A 479 -5.07 -26.57 -23.51
CA LEU A 479 -5.51 -26.26 -24.87
C LEU A 479 -4.36 -25.64 -25.70
N THR A 480 -3.61 -24.73 -25.10
CA THR A 480 -2.46 -24.06 -25.73
C THR A 480 -1.35 -25.05 -26.09
N ARG A 481 -1.01 -25.96 -25.16
CA ARG A 481 -0.03 -27.03 -25.41
C ARG A 481 -0.50 -28.00 -26.49
N ARG A 482 -1.81 -28.31 -26.54
CA ARG A 482 -2.38 -29.16 -27.61
C ARG A 482 -2.29 -28.48 -28.97
N ILE A 483 -2.65 -27.20 -29.07
CA ILE A 483 -2.51 -26.42 -30.30
C ILE A 483 -1.05 -26.41 -30.76
N GLY A 484 -0.10 -26.18 -29.85
CA GLY A 484 1.32 -26.24 -30.16
C GLY A 484 1.77 -27.60 -30.69
N ARG A 485 1.40 -28.70 -30.01
CA ARG A 485 1.74 -30.07 -30.44
C ARG A 485 1.15 -30.42 -31.81
N ILE A 486 -0.13 -30.09 -32.03
CA ILE A 486 -0.82 -30.35 -33.31
C ILE A 486 -0.18 -29.53 -34.42
N GLY A 487 0.13 -28.24 -34.17
CA GLY A 487 0.79 -27.38 -35.15
C GLY A 487 2.17 -27.90 -35.55
N ILE A 488 3.01 -28.28 -34.57
CA ILE A 488 4.32 -28.88 -34.85
C ILE A 488 4.17 -30.20 -35.62
N ALA A 489 3.27 -31.10 -35.20
CA ALA A 489 3.04 -32.37 -35.89
C ALA A 489 2.55 -32.17 -37.33
N THR A 490 1.68 -31.18 -37.56
CA THR A 490 1.17 -30.81 -38.89
C THR A 490 2.31 -30.31 -39.77
N THR A 491 3.19 -29.45 -39.24
CA THR A 491 4.35 -28.95 -39.97
C THR A 491 5.35 -30.06 -40.30
N VAL A 492 5.68 -30.93 -39.34
CA VAL A 492 6.57 -32.09 -39.58
C VAL A 492 5.97 -33.01 -40.64
N GLY A 493 4.66 -33.31 -40.55
CA GLY A 493 3.95 -34.11 -41.55
C GLY A 493 3.99 -33.47 -42.94
N ALA A 494 3.75 -32.15 -43.04
CA ALA A 494 3.83 -31.41 -44.29
C ALA A 494 5.25 -31.43 -44.88
N LEU A 495 6.29 -31.28 -44.05
CA LEU A 495 7.69 -31.36 -44.48
C LEU A 495 8.05 -32.76 -45.00
N ILE A 496 7.63 -33.82 -44.31
CA ILE A 496 7.83 -35.21 -44.77
C ILE A 496 7.12 -35.42 -46.12
N ALA A 497 5.87 -34.98 -46.25
CA ALA A 497 5.13 -35.08 -47.51
C ALA A 497 5.83 -34.31 -48.64
N LEU A 498 6.32 -33.10 -48.37
CA LEU A 498 7.10 -32.30 -49.33
C LEU A 498 8.46 -32.94 -49.67
N LEU A 499 9.10 -33.64 -48.74
CA LEU A 499 10.37 -34.32 -48.98
C LEU A 499 10.22 -35.49 -49.96
N PHE A 500 9.20 -36.33 -49.76
CA PHE A 500 9.03 -37.56 -50.53
C PHE A 500 8.13 -37.41 -51.77
N ILE A 501 7.08 -36.60 -51.68
CA ILE A 501 6.07 -36.41 -52.74
C ILE A 501 6.28 -35.06 -53.44
N GLY A 502 6.89 -34.08 -52.76
CA GLY A 502 7.06 -32.72 -53.26
C GLY A 502 7.71 -32.58 -54.65
N PRO A 503 8.71 -33.39 -55.05
CA PRO A 503 9.27 -33.31 -56.40
C PRO A 503 8.24 -33.67 -57.50
N TRP A 504 7.15 -34.35 -57.14
CA TRP A 504 6.10 -34.79 -58.06
C TRP A 504 4.87 -33.88 -58.01
N LEU A 505 4.85 -32.93 -57.06
CA LEU A 505 3.80 -31.92 -56.93
C LEU A 505 4.11 -30.73 -57.84
N SER A 506 3.16 -30.37 -58.70
CA SER A 506 3.20 -29.13 -59.48
C SER A 506 3.23 -27.90 -58.57
N ALA A 507 3.83 -26.80 -59.04
CA ALA A 507 3.96 -25.55 -58.28
C ALA A 507 2.64 -25.01 -57.70
N GLN A 508 1.53 -25.16 -58.42
CA GLN A 508 0.17 -24.79 -57.98
C GLN A 508 -0.26 -25.43 -56.65
N TRP A 509 0.27 -26.59 -56.29
CA TRP A 509 -0.01 -27.28 -55.02
C TRP A 509 1.11 -27.09 -54.01
N ARG A 510 2.37 -27.05 -54.47
CA ARG A 510 3.53 -26.92 -53.60
C ARG A 510 3.55 -25.57 -52.86
N THR A 511 3.29 -24.46 -53.54
CA THR A 511 3.36 -23.11 -52.96
C THR A 511 2.32 -22.89 -51.85
N PRO A 512 1.02 -23.21 -52.03
CA PRO A 512 0.03 -23.07 -50.95
C PRO A 512 0.33 -23.93 -49.71
N ILE A 513 0.89 -25.14 -49.89
CA ILE A 513 1.26 -26.02 -48.77
C ILE A 513 2.39 -25.38 -47.94
N VAL A 514 3.44 -24.87 -48.59
CA VAL A 514 4.57 -24.21 -47.91
C VAL A 514 4.09 -22.94 -47.20
N TYR A 515 3.27 -22.12 -47.87
CA TYR A 515 2.69 -20.92 -47.29
C TYR A 515 1.83 -21.23 -46.06
N LEU A 516 0.90 -22.19 -46.17
CA LEU A 516 0.02 -22.59 -45.06
C LEU A 516 0.83 -23.13 -43.87
N MET A 517 1.89 -23.91 -44.15
CA MET A 517 2.83 -24.38 -43.14
C MET A 517 3.51 -23.21 -42.41
N GLY A 518 3.95 -22.18 -43.15
CA GLY A 518 4.51 -20.95 -42.57
C GLY A 518 3.50 -20.21 -41.68
N VAL A 519 2.24 -20.10 -42.11
CA VAL A 519 1.15 -19.51 -41.31
C VAL A 519 0.90 -20.31 -40.03
N VAL A 520 0.87 -21.65 -40.10
CA VAL A 520 0.69 -22.50 -38.92
C VAL A 520 1.84 -22.33 -37.93
N LEU A 521 3.09 -22.33 -38.40
CA LEU A 521 4.26 -22.08 -37.54
C LEU A 521 4.19 -20.70 -36.88
N LEU A 522 3.79 -19.69 -37.63
CA LEU A 522 3.64 -18.33 -37.12
C LEU A 522 2.57 -18.25 -36.02
N LEU A 523 1.40 -18.86 -36.24
CA LEU A 523 0.33 -18.91 -35.24
C LEU A 523 0.76 -19.61 -33.96
N VAL A 524 1.49 -20.72 -34.07
CA VAL A 524 2.04 -21.45 -32.91
C VAL A 524 3.07 -20.58 -32.18
N GLY A 525 4.00 -19.96 -32.91
CA GLY A 525 5.04 -19.09 -32.35
C GLY A 525 4.45 -17.91 -31.59
N VAL A 526 3.50 -17.17 -32.19
CA VAL A 526 2.84 -16.03 -31.54
C VAL A 526 2.02 -16.48 -30.33
N ARG A 527 1.27 -17.60 -30.42
CA ARG A 527 0.49 -18.10 -29.28
C ARG A 527 1.39 -18.52 -28.11
N GLN A 528 2.54 -19.13 -28.40
CA GLN A 528 3.52 -19.53 -27.39
C GLN A 528 4.20 -18.30 -26.76
N SER A 529 4.60 -17.32 -27.57
CA SER A 529 5.13 -16.04 -27.10
C SER A 529 4.14 -15.34 -26.16
N TYR A 530 2.86 -15.26 -26.55
CA TYR A 530 1.80 -14.69 -25.71
C TYR A 530 1.59 -15.45 -24.39
N ALA A 531 1.67 -16.79 -24.39
CA ALA A 531 1.61 -17.58 -23.15
C ALA A 531 2.77 -17.28 -22.21
N THR A 532 3.97 -17.11 -22.76
CA THR A 532 5.19 -16.77 -22.02
C THR A 532 5.08 -15.37 -21.41
N SER A 533 4.69 -14.36 -22.19
CA SER A 533 4.52 -12.98 -21.70
C SER A 533 3.43 -12.86 -20.62
N ARG A 534 2.44 -13.76 -20.60
CA ARG A 534 1.41 -13.84 -19.54
C ARG A 534 1.83 -14.63 -18.29
N ALA A 535 3.01 -15.25 -18.30
CA ALA A 535 3.49 -16.12 -17.22
C ALA A 535 2.46 -17.19 -16.77
N GLU A 536 1.69 -17.77 -17.72
CA GLU A 536 0.52 -18.61 -17.39
C GLU A 536 0.88 -19.82 -16.51
N SER A 537 2.07 -20.39 -16.66
CA SER A 537 2.53 -21.53 -15.85
C SER A 537 2.87 -21.15 -14.41
N GLU A 538 3.41 -19.94 -14.20
CA GLU A 538 3.72 -19.45 -12.85
C GLU A 538 2.44 -19.16 -12.07
N LEU A 539 1.49 -18.51 -12.72
CA LEU A 539 0.20 -18.17 -12.12
C LEU A 539 -0.57 -19.43 -11.64
N ILE A 540 -0.49 -20.53 -12.41
CA ILE A 540 -1.10 -21.82 -12.01
C ILE A 540 -0.41 -22.37 -10.76
N ARG A 541 0.93 -22.41 -10.74
CA ARG A 541 1.70 -22.89 -9.58
C ARG A 541 1.36 -22.10 -8.32
N GLN A 542 1.30 -20.78 -8.43
CA GLN A 542 0.90 -19.90 -7.34
C GLN A 542 -0.52 -20.21 -6.84
N TYR A 543 -1.50 -20.36 -7.72
CA TYR A 543 -2.86 -20.71 -7.30
C TYR A 543 -2.95 -22.09 -6.63
N GLU A 544 -2.19 -23.07 -7.11
CA GLU A 544 -2.11 -24.40 -6.49
C GLU A 544 -1.45 -24.36 -5.11
N PHE A 545 -0.38 -23.58 -4.98
CA PHE A 545 0.31 -23.35 -3.71
C PHE A 545 -0.62 -22.68 -2.69
N MET A 546 -1.27 -21.58 -3.07
CA MET A 546 -2.20 -20.86 -2.21
C MET A 546 -3.41 -21.71 -1.82
N HIS A 547 -3.98 -22.47 -2.77
CA HIS A 547 -5.05 -23.43 -2.45
C HIS A 547 -4.61 -24.46 -1.40
N ARG A 548 -3.38 -24.99 -1.51
CA ARG A 548 -2.84 -25.95 -0.53
C ARG A 548 -2.67 -25.33 0.86
N ILE A 549 -2.15 -24.10 0.95
CA ILE A 549 -1.97 -23.39 2.22
C ILE A 549 -3.32 -23.13 2.88
N PHE A 550 -4.28 -22.57 2.15
CA PHE A 550 -5.63 -22.29 2.67
C PHE A 550 -6.35 -23.56 3.11
N ARG A 551 -6.17 -24.68 2.39
CA ARG A 551 -6.77 -25.98 2.78
C ARG A 551 -6.17 -26.52 4.07
N ASN A 552 -4.86 -26.42 4.21
CA ASN A 552 -4.18 -26.84 5.44
C ASN A 552 -4.58 -25.94 6.62
N ALA A 553 -4.67 -24.63 6.41
CA ALA A 553 -5.14 -23.69 7.42
C ALA A 553 -6.58 -23.99 7.84
N ARG A 554 -7.49 -24.27 6.89
CA ARG A 554 -8.87 -24.66 7.18
C ARG A 554 -8.95 -25.86 8.11
N ARG A 555 -8.24 -26.94 7.77
CA ARG A 555 -8.19 -28.15 8.58
C ARG A 555 -7.71 -27.85 10.00
N ARG A 556 -6.60 -27.13 10.14
CA ARG A 556 -6.03 -26.79 11.47
C ARG A 556 -6.92 -25.86 12.29
N VAL A 557 -7.63 -24.92 11.65
CA VAL A 557 -8.57 -24.02 12.35
C VAL A 557 -9.77 -24.80 12.88
N ASP A 558 -10.27 -25.78 12.12
CA ASP A 558 -11.38 -26.64 12.54
C ASP A 558 -10.98 -27.65 13.63
N GLU A 559 -9.72 -28.11 13.63
CA GLU A 559 -9.14 -29.00 14.65
C GLU A 559 -8.67 -28.28 15.93
N ALA A 560 -8.51 -26.96 15.92
CA ALA A 560 -7.96 -26.20 17.04
C ALA A 560 -8.91 -26.16 18.25
N ASP A 561 -8.36 -26.35 19.44
CA ASP A 561 -9.12 -26.42 20.71
C ASP A 561 -9.42 -25.05 21.33
N SER A 562 -8.70 -24.00 20.92
CA SER A 562 -8.83 -22.66 21.48
C SER A 562 -8.81 -21.55 20.43
N ASP A 563 -9.48 -20.44 20.74
CA ASP A 563 -9.49 -19.25 19.88
C ASP A 563 -8.09 -18.62 19.76
N ALA A 564 -7.25 -18.74 20.79
CA ALA A 564 -5.85 -18.30 20.73
C ALA A 564 -5.06 -19.11 19.68
N GLU A 565 -5.29 -20.42 19.61
CA GLU A 565 -4.67 -21.27 18.58
C GLU A 565 -5.20 -20.95 17.19
N ARG A 566 -6.51 -20.76 17.03
CA ARG A 566 -7.12 -20.33 15.75
C ARG A 566 -6.49 -19.03 15.24
N ARG A 567 -6.31 -18.02 16.11
CA ARG A 567 -5.64 -16.75 15.76
C ARG A 567 -4.17 -16.96 15.35
N ARG A 568 -3.43 -17.83 16.02
CA ARG A 568 -2.05 -18.18 15.62
C ARG A 568 -2.00 -18.81 14.23
N ILE A 569 -2.94 -19.70 13.90
CA ILE A 569 -3.02 -20.30 12.56
C ILE A 569 -3.38 -19.25 11.50
N LEU A 570 -4.31 -18.34 11.81
CA LEU A 570 -4.65 -17.22 10.92
C LEU A 570 -3.49 -16.24 10.71
N LYS A 571 -2.65 -16.03 11.73
CA LYS A 571 -1.42 -15.25 11.60
C LYS A 571 -0.47 -15.91 10.59
N LEU A 572 -0.16 -17.18 10.78
CA LEU A 572 0.71 -17.94 9.87
C LEU A 572 0.16 -17.98 8.44
N LEU A 573 -1.16 -18.15 8.28
CA LEU A 573 -1.82 -18.11 6.98
C LEU A 573 -1.62 -16.76 6.29
N GLY A 574 -1.82 -15.66 7.02
CA GLY A 574 -1.63 -14.31 6.47
C GLY A 574 -0.16 -14.02 6.15
N ASP A 575 0.78 -14.46 6.99
CA ASP A 575 2.22 -14.30 6.74
C ASP A 575 2.65 -15.01 5.46
N SER A 576 2.25 -16.28 5.30
CA SER A 576 2.52 -17.01 4.06
C SER A 576 1.84 -16.39 2.83
N ALA A 577 0.66 -15.80 2.99
CA ALA A 577 -0.02 -15.11 1.89
C ALA A 577 0.70 -13.82 1.49
N LEU A 578 1.16 -13.03 2.45
CA LEU A 578 1.92 -11.79 2.20
C LEU A 578 3.29 -12.09 1.57
N GLU A 579 3.97 -13.12 2.05
CA GLU A 579 5.28 -13.55 1.51
C GLU A 579 5.17 -14.04 0.06
N GLU A 580 4.18 -14.88 -0.25
CA GLU A 580 3.90 -15.34 -1.62
C GLU A 580 3.58 -14.18 -2.56
N HIS A 581 2.80 -13.19 -2.10
CA HIS A 581 2.51 -12.00 -2.90
C HIS A 581 3.74 -11.10 -3.10
N ALA A 582 4.62 -11.01 -2.10
CA ALA A 582 5.89 -10.30 -2.18
C ALA A 582 6.82 -10.93 -3.23
N GLU A 583 6.96 -12.26 -3.22
CA GLU A 583 7.76 -12.97 -4.22
C GLU A 583 7.17 -12.80 -5.63
N TRP A 584 5.85 -12.86 -5.74
CA TRP A 584 5.16 -12.68 -7.01
C TRP A 584 5.41 -11.32 -7.66
N ILE A 585 5.27 -10.22 -6.91
CA ILE A 585 5.45 -8.87 -7.48
C ILE A 585 6.88 -8.65 -7.98
N LEU A 586 7.90 -9.14 -7.26
CA LEU A 586 9.30 -9.00 -7.66
C LEU A 586 9.57 -9.67 -9.00
N ILE A 587 9.16 -10.94 -9.13
CA ILE A 587 9.31 -11.71 -10.38
C ILE A 587 8.62 -11.01 -11.55
N HIS A 588 7.49 -10.32 -11.31
CA HIS A 588 6.71 -9.67 -12.36
C HIS A 588 7.15 -8.23 -12.66
N ARG A 589 7.82 -7.54 -11.72
CA ARG A 589 8.47 -6.24 -11.95
C ARG A 589 9.72 -6.41 -12.82
N GLU A 590 10.56 -7.42 -12.54
CA GLU A 590 11.73 -7.74 -13.37
C GLU A 590 11.37 -8.12 -14.82
N ARG A 591 10.15 -8.62 -15.04
CA ARG A 591 9.58 -8.94 -16.35
C ARG A 591 8.71 -7.83 -16.92
N GLY A 592 8.80 -6.62 -16.36
CA GLY A 592 8.04 -5.47 -16.81
C GLY A 592 8.24 -5.20 -18.30
N ILE A 593 7.29 -4.47 -18.90
CA ILE A 593 7.33 -4.04 -20.31
C ILE A 593 8.45 -2.98 -20.54
N GLU A 594 9.49 -2.96 -19.70
CA GLU A 594 10.60 -2.03 -19.78
C GLU A 594 11.71 -2.59 -20.67
N GLU A 595 11.92 -1.86 -21.77
CA GLU A 595 13.05 -1.82 -22.70
C GLU A 595 13.48 -3.09 -23.48
N GLU A 596 13.48 -4.29 -22.90
CA GLU A 596 14.08 -5.46 -23.60
C GLU A 596 13.20 -6.07 -24.70
N GLU A 597 11.87 -6.09 -24.56
CA GLU A 597 11.00 -6.70 -25.58
C GLU A 597 10.73 -5.78 -26.78
N GLY A 598 10.86 -4.46 -26.62
CA GLY A 598 10.72 -3.50 -27.71
C GLY A 598 11.88 -3.53 -28.71
N LEU A 599 13.09 -3.89 -28.24
CA LEU A 599 14.32 -3.95 -29.04
C LEU A 599 14.62 -5.35 -29.59
N ARG A 600 14.10 -6.43 -28.98
CA ARG A 600 14.31 -7.81 -29.48
C ARG A 600 13.45 -8.20 -30.69
N LEU A 601 12.57 -7.30 -31.14
CA LEU A 601 11.79 -7.46 -32.38
C LEU A 601 12.21 -6.47 -33.49
N GLY A 602 13.36 -5.80 -33.32
CA GLY A 602 14.00 -4.96 -34.36
C GLY A 602 14.90 -5.75 -35.27
#